data_AF-A0A4V0ZYD3-F1
#
_entry.id   AF-A0A4V0ZYD3-F1
#
_cell.length_a   1.000
_cell.length_b   1.000
_cell.length_c   1.000
_cell.angle_alpha   90.00
_cell.angle_beta   90.00
_cell.angle_gamma   90.00
#
_symmetry.space_group_name_H-M   'P 1'
#
loop_
_entity.id
_entity.type
_entity.pdbx_description
1 polymer ?
#
loop_
_entity_poly.entity_id
_entity_poly.type
_entity_poly.pdbx_seq_one_letter_code
_entity_poly.pdbx_strand_id
1 'polypeptide(L)'
;MPQEGKPSMTSELYVYYKIATIDGPAWLPMLRQMQAALAQQGVEASLMRRQDDNAQQAQQTWMEVYRGIADEQAFLLQLQQALHDHGLESLGGARHMEWFVPLEG
;
A
#
# COMPACT_ATOMS: atom_id res chain seq x y z
N MET A 1 33.85 -9.95 17.89
CA MET A 1 32.53 -9.88 18.55
C MET A 1 31.52 -9.55 17.46
N PRO A 2 30.60 -10.44 17.07
CA PRO A 2 29.55 -10.04 16.16
C PRO A 2 28.56 -9.17 16.95
N GLN A 3 28.27 -7.98 16.44
CA GLN A 3 27.23 -7.13 16.99
C GLN A 3 25.89 -7.81 16.68
N GLU A 4 25.16 -8.19 17.72
CA GLU A 4 23.78 -8.64 17.61
C GLU A 4 23.00 -7.53 16.88
N GLY A 5 22.54 -7.85 15.67
CA GLY A 5 21.77 -6.91 14.85
C GLY A 5 20.55 -6.47 15.64
N LYS A 6 20.52 -5.19 16.03
CA LYS A 6 19.27 -4.56 16.48
C LYS A 6 18.21 -4.88 15.43
N PRO A 7 16.99 -5.30 15.81
CA PRO A 7 15.93 -5.40 14.84
C PRO A 7 15.83 -4.05 14.16
N SER A 8 16.12 -4.01 12.86
CA SER A 8 15.85 -2.81 12.06
C SER A 8 14.37 -2.56 12.23
N MET A 9 14.00 -1.51 12.96
CA MET A 9 12.61 -1.12 13.11
C MET A 9 12.09 -0.88 11.69
N THR A 10 11.12 -1.70 11.30
CA THR A 10 10.46 -1.55 10.01
C THR A 10 9.16 -0.80 10.22
N SER A 11 8.90 0.17 9.35
CA SER A 11 7.64 0.89 9.33
C SER A 11 6.61 0.14 8.50
N GLU A 12 5.35 0.43 8.78
CA GLU A 12 4.21 0.04 7.97
C GLU A 12 3.55 1.29 7.39
N LEU A 13 3.20 1.26 6.12
CA LEU A 13 2.44 2.31 5.46
C LEU A 13 1.02 1.84 5.19
N TYR A 14 0.05 2.63 5.64
CA TYR A 14 -1.37 2.44 5.39
C TYR A 14 -1.82 3.54 4.44
N VAL A 15 -2.34 3.15 3.28
CA VAL A 15 -2.83 4.07 2.26
C VAL A 15 -4.30 3.79 2.04
N TYR A 16 -5.17 4.76 2.32
CA TYR A 16 -6.59 4.63 2.00
C TYR A 16 -7.04 5.72 1.03
N TYR A 17 -7.96 5.33 0.15
CA TYR A 17 -8.55 6.21 -0.85
C TYR A 17 -9.94 5.72 -1.20
N LYS A 18 -10.70 6.63 -1.80
CA LYS A 18 -12.02 6.30 -2.31
C LYS A 18 -11.96 5.99 -3.80
N ILE A 19 -12.67 4.94 -4.19
CA ILE A 19 -12.77 4.44 -5.55
C ILE A 19 -14.24 4.33 -5.93
N ALA A 20 -14.60 4.68 -7.16
CA ALA A 20 -15.94 4.41 -7.64
C ALA A 20 -16.11 2.91 -7.86
N THR A 21 -17.21 2.32 -7.39
CA THR A 21 -17.43 0.87 -7.47
C THR A 21 -17.40 0.34 -8.90
N ILE A 22 -17.74 1.18 -9.87
CA ILE A 22 -17.69 0.86 -11.31
C ILE A 22 -16.25 0.71 -11.83
N ASP A 23 -15.28 1.45 -11.27
CA ASP A 23 -13.88 1.42 -11.68
C ASP A 23 -13.09 0.31 -10.98
N GLY A 24 -13.57 -0.15 -9.83
CA GLY A 24 -12.95 -1.21 -9.02
C GLY A 24 -12.51 -2.45 -9.81
N PRO A 25 -13.37 -3.07 -10.63
CA PRO A 25 -13.01 -4.25 -11.42
C PRO A 25 -11.85 -4.01 -12.41
N ALA A 26 -11.70 -2.80 -12.96
CA ALA A 26 -10.60 -2.46 -13.86
C ALA A 26 -9.29 -2.27 -13.08
N TRP A 27 -9.36 -1.67 -11.90
CA TRP A 27 -8.17 -1.29 -11.13
C TRP A 27 -7.62 -2.40 -10.22
N LEU A 28 -8.51 -3.26 -9.70
CA LEU A 28 -8.12 -4.39 -8.84
C LEU A 28 -6.97 -5.25 -9.43
N PRO A 29 -7.03 -5.72 -10.70
CA PRO A 29 -5.95 -6.53 -11.25
C PRO A 29 -4.64 -5.73 -11.43
N MET A 30 -4.71 -4.43 -11.71
CA MET A 30 -3.52 -3.58 -11.87
C MET A 30 -2.83 -3.34 -10.51
N LEU A 31 -3.60 -3.05 -9.47
CA LEU A 31 -3.11 -2.93 -8.10
C LEU A 31 -2.48 -4.25 -7.60
N ARG A 32 -3.11 -5.40 -7.90
CA ARG A 32 -2.55 -6.71 -7.54
C ARG A 32 -1.23 -7.01 -8.25
N GLN A 33 -1.09 -6.62 -9.51
CA GLN A 33 0.18 -6.76 -10.25
C GLN A 33 1.27 -5.86 -9.66
N MET A 34 0.94 -4.61 -9.36
CA MET A 34 1.86 -3.67 -8.69
C MET A 34 2.31 -4.22 -7.33
N GLN A 35 1.38 -4.72 -6.51
CA GLN A 35 1.70 -5.33 -5.21
C GLN A 35 2.58 -6.57 -5.35
N ALA A 36 2.36 -7.40 -6.38
CA ALA A 36 3.21 -8.55 -6.65
C ALA A 36 4.64 -8.14 -7.05
N ALA A 37 4.80 -7.05 -7.81
CA ALA A 37 6.11 -6.51 -8.15
C ALA A 37 6.86 -5.99 -6.91
N LEU A 38 6.16 -5.29 -6.00
CA LEU A 38 6.73 -4.84 -4.73
C LEU A 38 7.11 -6.02 -3.82
N ALA A 39 6.34 -7.10 -3.84
CA ALA A 39 6.66 -8.33 -3.10
C ALA A 39 7.96 -9.00 -3.57
N GLN A 40 8.29 -8.93 -4.86
CA GLN A 40 9.59 -9.40 -5.36
C GLN A 40 10.77 -8.58 -4.80
N GLN A 41 10.51 -7.36 -4.35
CA GLN A 41 11.49 -6.46 -3.73
C GLN A 41 11.48 -6.57 -2.20
N GLY A 42 10.75 -7.53 -1.63
CA GLY A 42 10.71 -7.81 -0.19
C GLY A 42 9.67 -7.00 0.59
N VAL A 43 8.80 -6.25 -0.09
CA VAL A 43 7.72 -5.49 0.58
C VAL A 43 6.44 -6.33 0.62
N GLU A 44 5.91 -6.55 1.81
CA GLU A 44 4.62 -7.25 1.96
C GLU A 44 3.47 -6.27 1.76
N ALA A 45 2.65 -6.51 0.72
CA ALA A 45 1.52 -5.65 0.39
C ALA A 45 0.18 -6.38 0.55
N SER A 46 -0.81 -5.69 1.12
CA SER A 46 -2.18 -6.18 1.28
C SER A 46 -3.17 -5.15 0.74
N LEU A 47 -4.21 -5.62 0.05
CA LEU A 47 -5.32 -4.77 -0.40
C LEU A 47 -6.61 -5.20 0.31
N MET A 48 -7.24 -4.24 0.95
CA MET A 48 -8.44 -4.38 1.77
C MET A 48 -9.51 -3.37 1.36
N ARG A 49 -10.75 -3.63 1.79
CA ARG A 49 -11.87 -2.70 1.64
C ARG A 49 -12.44 -2.42 3.02
N ARG A 50 -12.84 -1.17 3.27
CA ARG A 50 -13.50 -0.79 4.53
C ARG A 50 -14.78 -1.61 4.71
N GLN A 51 -14.93 -2.21 5.89
CA GLN A 51 -16.03 -3.12 6.17
C GLN A 51 -17.40 -2.44 6.11
N ASP A 52 -17.49 -1.19 6.58
CA ASP A 52 -18.75 -0.43 6.62
C ASP A 52 -19.26 -0.01 5.22
N ASP A 53 -18.41 -0.09 4.18
CA ASP A 53 -18.85 0.21 2.83
C ASP A 53 -19.62 -0.97 2.22
N ASN A 54 -20.90 -0.76 1.92
CA ASN A 54 -21.73 -1.74 1.24
C ASN A 54 -21.28 -1.88 -0.23
N ALA A 55 -21.24 -3.11 -0.74
CA ALA A 55 -20.86 -3.38 -2.13
C ALA A 55 -21.74 -2.67 -3.17
N GLN A 56 -22.95 -2.24 -2.79
CA GLN A 56 -23.91 -1.53 -3.63
C GLN A 56 -23.74 0.00 -3.63
N GLN A 57 -22.86 0.55 -2.79
CA GLN A 57 -22.58 1.99 -2.81
C GLN A 57 -21.86 2.37 -4.11
N ALA A 58 -22.10 3.58 -4.59
CA ALA A 58 -21.40 4.10 -5.77
C ALA A 58 -19.89 4.30 -5.53
N GLN A 59 -19.47 4.40 -4.26
CA GLN A 59 -18.11 4.64 -3.85
C GLN A 59 -17.73 3.69 -2.71
N GLN A 60 -16.51 3.17 -2.76
CA GLN A 60 -15.92 2.31 -1.73
C GLN A 60 -14.62 2.93 -1.23
N THR A 61 -14.27 2.65 0.02
CA THR A 61 -12.96 2.99 0.58
C THR A 61 -12.08 1.75 0.52
N TRP A 62 -11.01 1.82 -0.26
CA TRP A 62 -10.00 0.76 -0.33
C TRP A 62 -8.80 1.18 0.50
N MET A 63 -8.11 0.19 1.05
CA MET A 63 -6.92 0.38 1.87
C MET A 63 -5.83 -0.57 1.41
N GLU A 64 -4.67 0.01 1.13
CA GLU A 64 -3.43 -0.70 0.89
C GLU A 64 -2.57 -0.64 2.15
N VAL A 65 -1.98 -1.77 2.51
CA VAL A 65 -1.04 -1.86 3.63
C VAL A 65 0.26 -2.43 3.12
N TYR A 66 1.35 -1.71 3.36
CA TYR A 66 2.70 -2.10 3.00
C TYR A 66 3.54 -2.27 4.26
N ARG A 67 4.20 -3.41 4.41
CA ARG A 67 4.98 -3.77 5.60
C ARG A 67 6.41 -4.15 5.24
N GLY A 68 7.28 -4.14 6.25
CA GLY A 68 8.70 -4.47 6.10
C GLY A 68 9.52 -3.32 5.52
N ILE A 69 9.07 -2.07 5.68
CA ILE A 69 9.73 -0.90 5.10
C ILE A 69 10.89 -0.48 6.01
N ALA A 70 12.12 -0.64 5.53
CA ALA A 70 13.32 -0.22 6.26
C ALA A 70 13.72 1.24 6.00
N ASP A 71 13.36 1.78 4.82
CA ASP A 71 13.60 3.17 4.43
C ASP A 71 12.33 3.73 3.77
N GLU A 72 11.68 4.64 4.50
CA GLU A 72 10.41 5.24 4.10
C GLU A 72 10.55 6.05 2.80
N GLN A 73 11.64 6.79 2.62
CA GLN A 73 11.85 7.64 1.45
C GLN A 73 12.16 6.81 0.21
N ALA A 74 13.03 5.80 0.35
CA ALA A 74 13.31 4.87 -0.73
C ALA A 74 12.03 4.12 -1.15
N PHE A 75 11.21 3.71 -0.17
CA PHE A 75 9.95 3.05 -0.44
C PHE A 75 8.95 3.97 -1.15
N LEU A 76 8.81 5.24 -0.76
CA LEU A 76 7.93 6.17 -1.45
C LEU A 76 8.31 6.35 -2.93
N LEU A 77 9.61 6.41 -3.22
CA LEU A 77 10.09 6.48 -4.61
C LEU A 77 9.78 5.19 -5.38
N GLN A 78 10.02 4.04 -4.76
CA GLN A 78 9.69 2.73 -5.34
C GLN A 78 8.19 2.57 -5.59
N LEU A 79 7.35 3.01 -4.65
CA LEU A 79 5.90 3.01 -4.78
C LEU A 79 5.45 3.95 -5.91
N GLN A 80 5.99 5.15 -5.99
CA GLN A 80 5.70 6.09 -7.09
C GLN A 80 6.07 5.49 -8.45
N GLN A 81 7.25 4.88 -8.56
CA GLN A 81 7.70 4.21 -9.78
C GLN A 81 6.77 3.06 -10.16
N ALA A 82 6.41 2.20 -9.20
CA ALA A 82 5.51 1.08 -9.43
C ALA A 82 4.11 1.54 -9.88
N LEU A 83 3.62 2.65 -9.33
CA LEU A 83 2.36 3.28 -9.76
C LEU A 83 2.46 3.82 -11.19
N HIS A 84 3.58 4.45 -11.54
CA HIS A 84 3.83 4.93 -12.91
C HIS A 84 3.85 3.78 -13.91
N ASP A 85 4.62 2.72 -13.62
CA ASP A 85 4.79 1.56 -14.51
C ASP A 85 3.47 0.83 -14.80
N HIS A 86 2.52 0.88 -13.86
CA HIS A 86 1.20 0.29 -14.01
C HIS A 86 0.12 1.30 -14.45
N GLY A 87 0.46 2.57 -14.72
CA GLY A 87 -0.50 3.60 -15.13
C GLY A 87 -1.53 3.96 -14.04
N LEU A 88 -1.18 3.76 -12.77
CA LEU A 88 -2.04 3.99 -11.60
C LEU A 88 -1.84 5.39 -11.00
N GLU A 89 -1.18 6.30 -11.70
CA GLU A 89 -0.82 7.64 -11.20
C GLU A 89 -2.06 8.49 -10.90
N SER A 90 -3.11 8.32 -11.71
CA SER A 90 -4.39 9.02 -11.58
C SER A 90 -5.38 8.28 -10.67
N LEU A 91 -4.97 7.17 -10.05
CA LEU A 91 -5.89 6.30 -9.33
C LEU A 91 -6.30 6.91 -7.98
N GLY A 92 -7.61 7.20 -7.90
CA GLY A 92 -8.37 7.37 -6.67
C GLY A 92 -8.04 8.61 -5.84
N GLY A 93 -8.67 9.75 -6.16
CA GLY A 93 -8.79 10.93 -5.28
C GLY A 93 -7.52 11.35 -4.51
N ALA A 94 -7.70 12.01 -3.36
CA ALA A 94 -6.60 12.21 -2.43
C ALA A 94 -6.31 10.88 -1.73
N ARG A 95 -5.11 10.32 -1.97
CA ARG A 95 -4.61 9.19 -1.19
C ARG A 95 -4.15 9.70 0.16
N HIS A 96 -4.72 9.14 1.21
CA HIS A 96 -4.27 9.41 2.56
C HIS A 96 -3.24 8.37 2.95
N MET A 97 -2.08 8.82 3.39
CA MET A 97 -0.93 7.99 3.74
C MET A 97 -0.63 8.18 5.22
N GLU A 98 -0.61 7.09 5.97
CA GLU A 98 -0.33 7.07 7.39
C GLU A 98 0.77 6.04 7.67
N TRP A 99 1.80 6.48 8.40
CA TRP A 99 2.95 5.64 8.77
C TRP A 99 2.84 5.19 10.20
N PHE A 100 3.16 3.93 10.44
CA PHE A 100 3.12 3.29 11.74
C PHE A 100 4.42 2.54 12.00
N VAL A 101 4.81 2.48 13.27
CA VAL A 101 5.94 1.68 13.75
C VAL A 101 5.44 0.77 14.87
N PRO A 102 6.03 -0.42 15.05
CA PRO A 102 5.69 -1.27 16.19
C PRO A 102 5.99 -0.53 17.51
N LEU A 103 5.13 -0.72 18.51
CA LEU A 103 5.39 -0.18 19.85
C LEU A 103 6.61 -0.88 20.46
N GLU A 104 7.54 -0.08 21.00
CA GLU A 104 8.62 -0.59 21.84
C GLU A 104 8.04 -1.08 23.18
N GLY A 105 8.47 -2.26 23.62
CA GLY A 105 8.10 -2.87 24.90
C GLY A 105 9.33 -3.17 25.76
#